data_AF-F0Y615-F1
#
_entry.id   AF-F0Y615-F1
#
_cell.length_a   1.000
_cell.length_b   1.000
_cell.length_c   1.000
_cell.angle_alpha   90.00
_cell.angle_beta   90.00
_cell.angle_gamma   90.00
#
_symmetry.space_group_name_H-M   'P 1'
#
loop_
_entity.id
_entity.type
_entity.pdbx_description
1 polymer ?
#
loop_
_entity_poly.entity_id
_entity_poly.type
_entity_poly.pdbx_seq_one_letter_code
_entity_poly.pdbx_strand_id
1 'polypeptide(L)'
;FNCVQRAHQHAIETHASFVVLSVIGGWGHPLLVSLSGLLWIFARLDWAWGYATGEPSARYGGKFGFHIWSSLLLIVAAAVSTGVQLL
;
A
#
# COMPACT_ATOMS: atom_id res chain seq x y z
N PHE A 1 10.80 20.26 6.71
CA PHE A 1 10.25 18.99 6.17
C PHE A 1 10.94 17.86 6.92
N ASN A 2 10.27 17.25 7.91
CA ASN A 2 10.87 16.16 8.69
C ASN A 2 10.41 14.79 8.17
N CYS A 3 11.10 13.73 8.61
CA CYS A 3 10.82 12.36 8.18
C CYS A 3 9.38 11.91 8.48
N VAL A 4 8.83 12.31 9.62
CA VAL A 4 7.44 12.02 10.02
C VAL A 4 6.44 12.67 9.06
N GLN A 5 6.63 13.94 8.71
CA GLN A 5 5.81 14.64 7.72
C GLN A 5 5.91 13.98 6.34
N ARG A 6 7.10 13.54 5.92
CA ARG A 6 7.24 12.81 4.65
C ARG A 6 6.49 11.47 4.67
N ALA A 7 6.56 10.72 5.78
CA ALA A 7 5.83 9.46 5.94
C ALA A 7 4.31 9.68 5.85
N HIS A 8 3.80 10.72 6.52
CA HIS A 8 2.39 11.10 6.45
C HIS A 8 1.97 11.50 5.03
N GLN A 9 2.76 12.36 4.37
CA GLN A 9 2.49 12.79 3.00
C GLN A 9 2.48 11.60 2.03
N HIS A 10 3.43 10.66 2.18
CA HIS A 10 3.48 9.44 1.38
C HIS A 10 2.23 8.57 1.57
N ALA A 11 1.69 8.52 2.79
CA ALA A 11 0.45 7.80 3.06
C ALA A 11 -0.74 8.40 2.30
N ILE A 12 -0.83 9.74 2.23
CA ILE A 12 -1.88 10.45 1.50
C ILE A 12 -1.73 10.25 -0.01
N GLU A 13 -0.52 10.39 -0.54
CA GLU A 13 -0.20 10.21 -1.97
C GLU A 13 -0.62 8.83 -2.49
N THR A 14 -0.61 7.81 -1.64
CA THR A 14 -0.92 6.42 -2.01
C THR A 14 -2.31 5.95 -1.58
N HIS A 15 -2.94 6.58 -0.59
CA HIS A 15 -4.20 6.12 -0.01
C HIS A 15 -5.37 6.19 -0.99
N ALA A 16 -5.52 7.31 -1.70
CA ALA A 16 -6.65 7.49 -2.61
C ALA A 16 -6.66 6.42 -3.71
N SER A 17 -5.51 6.22 -4.37
CA SER A 17 -5.35 5.16 -5.37
C SER A 17 -5.56 3.77 -4.79
N PHE A 18 -5.07 3.51 -3.56
CA PHE A 18 -5.25 2.24 -2.90
C PHE A 18 -6.73 1.89 -2.71
N VAL A 19 -7.53 2.82 -2.19
CA VAL A 19 -8.96 2.62 -1.92
C VAL A 19 -9.74 2.42 -3.22
N VAL A 20 -9.56 3.29 -4.22
CA VAL A 20 -10.31 3.21 -5.49
C VAL A 20 -10.04 1.89 -6.21
N LEU A 21 -8.79 1.50 -6.33
CA LEU A 21 -8.42 0.23 -6.98
C LEU A 21 -8.84 -0.99 -6.17
N SER A 22 -8.89 -0.89 -4.83
CA SER A 22 -9.41 -1.97 -4.00
C SER A 22 -10.91 -2.20 -4.21
N VAL A 23 -11.70 -1.14 -4.41
CA VAL A 23 -13.12 -1.28 -4.75
C VAL A 23 -13.29 -1.96 -6.11
N ILE A 24 -12.52 -1.53 -7.12
CA ILE A 24 -12.59 -2.11 -8.47
C ILE A 24 -12.12 -3.58 -8.45
N GLY A 25 -10.90 -3.85 -7.98
CA GLY A 25 -10.33 -5.19 -7.96
C GLY A 25 -11.05 -6.13 -6.99
N GLY A 26 -11.63 -5.61 -5.92
CA GLY A 26 -12.38 -6.38 -4.94
C GLY A 26 -13.69 -6.96 -5.49
N TRP A 27 -14.21 -6.39 -6.59
CA TRP A 27 -15.36 -6.92 -7.28
C TRP A 27 -15.10 -8.30 -7.90
N GLY A 28 -13.93 -8.48 -8.55
CA GLY A 28 -13.54 -9.78 -9.12
C GLY A 28 -12.71 -10.65 -8.17
N HIS A 29 -11.97 -10.04 -7.23
CA HIS A 29 -10.96 -10.72 -6.41
C HIS A 29 -11.05 -10.33 -4.91
N PRO A 30 -12.20 -10.55 -4.24
CA PRO A 30 -12.44 -10.02 -2.89
C PRO A 30 -11.43 -10.52 -1.83
N LEU A 31 -11.05 -11.80 -1.89
CA LEU A 31 -10.06 -12.36 -0.95
C LEU A 31 -8.66 -11.81 -1.20
N LEU A 32 -8.23 -11.71 -2.46
CA LEU A 32 -6.90 -11.22 -2.82
C LEU A 32 -6.72 -9.76 -2.40
N VAL A 33 -7.74 -8.92 -2.66
CA VAL A 33 -7.72 -7.51 -2.26
C VAL A 33 -7.75 -7.36 -0.74
N SER A 34 -8.52 -8.20 -0.03
CA SER A 34 -8.54 -8.19 1.44
C SER A 34 -7.16 -8.51 2.05
N LEU A 35 -6.48 -9.53 1.52
CA LEU A 35 -5.12 -9.87 1.93
C LEU A 35 -4.12 -8.76 1.59
N SER A 36 -4.25 -8.13 0.43
CA SER A 36 -3.44 -6.97 0.05
C SER A 36 -3.63 -5.79 1.02
N GLY A 37 -4.87 -5.54 1.47
CA GLY A 37 -5.18 -4.53 2.48
C GLY A 37 -4.52 -4.78 3.82
N LEU A 38 -4.57 -6.03 4.31
CA LEU A 38 -3.85 -6.41 5.53
C LEU A 38 -2.34 -6.17 5.37
N LEU A 39 -1.74 -6.63 4.26
CA LEU A 39 -0.32 -6.43 3.98
C LEU A 39 0.05 -4.95 3.96
N TRP A 40 -0.77 -4.13 3.31
CA TRP A 40 -0.54 -2.70 3.20
C TRP A 40 -0.63 -1.98 4.55
N ILE A 41 -1.55 -2.37 5.43
CA ILE A 41 -1.66 -1.80 6.79
C ILE A 41 -0.39 -2.08 7.59
N PHE A 42 0.07 -3.34 7.64
CA PHE A 42 1.29 -3.70 8.37
C PHE A 42 2.53 -3.02 7.77
N ALA A 43 2.64 -3.00 6.45
CA ALA A 43 3.74 -2.34 5.76
C ALA A 43 3.78 -0.83 6.05
N ARG A 44 2.62 -0.17 6.15
CA ARG A 44 2.50 1.25 6.50
C ARG A 44 2.92 1.56 7.93
N LEU A 45 2.54 0.73 8.90
CA LEU A 45 2.97 0.89 10.29
C LEU A 45 4.49 0.83 10.38
N ASP A 46 5.08 -0.20 9.76
CA ASP A 46 6.53 -0.42 9.76
C ASP A 46 7.29 0.72 9.04
N TRP A 47 6.78 1.18 7.90
CA TRP A 47 7.33 2.32 7.17
C TRP A 47 7.29 3.62 7.96
N ALA A 48 6.17 3.89 8.66
CA ALA A 48 6.01 5.09 9.47
C ALA A 48 6.94 5.07 10.70
N TRP A 49 7.07 3.92 11.37
CA TRP A 49 8.03 3.75 12.47
C TRP A 49 9.48 3.89 11.99
N GLY A 50 9.82 3.33 10.84
CA GLY A 50 11.13 3.53 10.21
C GLY A 50 11.45 5.00 9.99
N TYR A 51 10.53 5.77 9.40
CA TYR A 51 10.71 7.22 9.24
C TYR A 51 10.74 7.99 10.58
N ALA A 52 10.05 7.52 11.62
CA ALA A 52 10.05 8.17 12.93
C ALA A 52 11.42 8.16 13.62
N THR A 53 12.38 7.34 13.17
CA THR A 53 13.77 7.34 13.63
C THR A 53 14.55 8.61 13.26
N GLY A 54 14.04 9.40 12.30
CA GLY A 54 14.74 10.57 11.76
C GLY A 54 15.61 10.28 10.54
N GLU A 55 15.91 9.00 10.25
CA GLU A 55 16.71 8.60 9.08
C GLU A 55 15.83 8.16 7.90
N PRO A 56 15.89 8.81 6.73
CA PRO A 56 15.02 8.48 5.60
C PRO A 56 15.17 7.05 5.05
N SER A 57 16.35 6.44 5.20
CA SER A 57 16.63 5.07 4.76
C SER A 57 15.97 4.01 5.65
N ALA A 58 15.71 4.34 6.92
CA ALA A 58 15.13 3.43 7.90
C ALA A 58 13.67 3.04 7.60
N ARG A 59 13.00 3.70 6.66
CA ARG A 59 11.66 3.30 6.14
C ARG A 59 11.60 1.87 5.59
N TYR A 60 12.76 1.31 5.19
CA TYR A 60 12.93 -0.07 4.72
C TYR A 60 13.65 -0.95 5.75
N GLY A 61 13.92 -0.44 6.95
CA GLY A 61 14.68 -1.18 7.97
C GLY A 61 13.87 -2.29 8.63
N GLY A 62 12.54 -2.21 8.59
CA GLY A 62 11.65 -3.24 9.10
C GLY A 62 11.30 -4.31 8.06
N LYS A 63 10.73 -5.42 8.55
CA LYS A 63 10.42 -6.61 7.73
C LYS A 63 9.32 -6.36 6.70
N PHE A 64 8.43 -5.40 6.96
CA PHE A 64 7.22 -5.19 6.18
C PHE A 64 7.23 -3.90 5.37
N GLY A 65 8.06 -2.90 5.71
CA GLY A 65 8.06 -1.58 5.06
C GLY A 65 8.15 -1.66 3.53
N PHE A 66 8.97 -2.56 2.99
CA PHE A 66 9.09 -2.76 1.54
C PHE A 66 7.78 -3.21 0.86
N HIS A 67 6.91 -3.93 1.57
CA HIS A 67 5.68 -4.49 1.03
C HIS A 67 4.56 -3.48 0.78
N ILE A 68 4.77 -2.18 1.06
CA ILE A 68 3.89 -1.12 0.55
C ILE A 68 3.80 -1.20 -0.98
N TRP A 69 4.93 -1.43 -1.66
CA TRP A 69 4.96 -1.50 -3.12
C TRP A 69 4.30 -2.77 -3.64
N SER A 70 4.56 -3.92 -2.99
CA SER A 70 3.95 -5.20 -3.36
C SER A 70 2.42 -5.15 -3.25
N SER A 71 1.89 -4.58 -2.17
CA SER A 71 0.45 -4.45 -1.97
C SER A 71 -0.20 -3.49 -2.98
N LEU A 72 0.44 -2.37 -3.30
CA LEU A 72 -0.01 -1.45 -4.36
C LEU A 72 -0.03 -2.12 -5.74
N LEU A 73 1.00 -2.90 -6.08
CA LEU A 73 1.03 -3.64 -7.35
C LEU A 73 -0.07 -4.71 -7.41
N LEU A 74 -0.32 -5.39 -6.29
CA LEU A 74 -1.33 -6.45 -6.22
C LEU A 74 -2.75 -5.91 -6.46
N ILE A 75 -3.11 -4.75 -5.89
CA ILE A 75 -4.42 -4.15 -6.13
C ILE A 75 -4.58 -3.61 -7.56
N VAL A 76 -3.51 -3.12 -8.18
CA VAL A 76 -3.52 -2.70 -9.59
C VAL A 76 -3.78 -3.92 -10.47
N ALA A 77 -3.05 -5.02 -10.23
CA ALA A 77 -3.23 -6.27 -10.96
C ALA A 77 -4.66 -6.83 -10.79
N ALA A 78 -5.21 -6.82 -9.58
CA ALA A 78 -6.57 -7.23 -9.31
C ALA A 78 -7.59 -6.36 -10.06
N ALA A 79 -7.45 -5.04 -10.02
CA ALA A 79 -8.33 -4.10 -10.71
C ALA A 79 -8.29 -4.27 -12.24
N VAL A 80 -7.09 -4.44 -12.82
CA VAL A 80 -6.93 -4.72 -14.26
C VAL A 80 -7.56 -6.05 -14.62
N SER A 81 -7.35 -7.10 -13.81
CA SER A 81 -7.94 -8.41 -14.04
C SER A 81 -9.47 -8.36 -14.02
N THR A 82 -10.07 -7.63 -13.08
CA THR A 82 -11.52 -7.39 -13.07
C THR A 82 -11.98 -6.66 -14.34
N GLY A 83 -11.23 -5.65 -14.81
CA GLY A 83 -11.55 -4.97 -16.07
C GLY A 83 -11.53 -5.91 -17.28
N VAL A 84 -10.53 -6.79 -17.37
CA VAL A 84 -10.43 -7.79 -18.46
C VAL A 84 -11.57 -8.82 -18.40
N GLN A 85 -12.01 -9.22 -17.22
CA GLN A 85 -13.13 -10.17 -17.07
C GLN A 85 -14.49 -9.61 -17.53
N LEU A 86 -14.59 -8.28 -17.68
CA LEU A 86 -15.81 -7.61 -18.11
C LEU A 86 -15.83 -7.28 -19.61
N LEU A 87 -14.75 -7.60 -20.34
CA LEU A 87 -14.66 -7.51 -21.81
C LEU A 87 -15.17 -8.80 -22.46
#